data_AF-A0A971GN21-F1
#
_entry.id   AF-A0A971GN21-F1
#
_cell.length_a   1.000
_cell.length_b   1.000
_cell.length_c   1.000
_cell.angle_alpha   90.00
_cell.angle_beta   90.00
_cell.angle_gamma   90.00
#
_symmetry.space_group_name_H-M   'P 1'
#
loop_
_entity.id
_entity.type
_entity.pdbx_description
1 polymer ?
#
loop_
_entity_poly.entity_id
_entity_poly.type
_entity_poly.pdbx_seq_one_letter_code
_entity_poly.pdbx_strand_id
1 'polypeptide(L)'
;EQFFDRGMGPMRDFMFRQVRDKDIALFVKLAKIEKPKTREDIPSYCLIPAFMISELKIAFEIGVFLFLPFIVIDMIIASALMAMGMIMLPPVMISLPFKLILFILVDGWNLLVYELVRSFR
;
A
#
# COMPACT_ATOMS: atom_id res chain seq x y z
N GLU A 1 19.62 -17.64 -21.72
CA GLU A 1 20.41 -16.81 -20.78
C GLU A 1 20.41 -15.34 -21.17
N GLN A 2 20.87 -14.93 -22.37
CA GLN A 2 20.91 -13.52 -22.77
C GLN A 2 19.59 -12.72 -22.66
N PHE A 3 18.42 -13.36 -22.88
CA PHE A 3 17.11 -12.71 -22.71
C PHE A 3 16.81 -12.39 -21.24
N PHE A 4 17.17 -13.29 -20.31
CA PHE A 4 16.93 -13.11 -18.89
C PHE A 4 17.82 -12.01 -18.32
N ASP A 5 19.10 -11.99 -18.68
CA ASP A 5 20.05 -10.99 -18.20
C ASP A 5 19.73 -9.58 -18.74
N ARG A 6 19.37 -9.47 -20.03
CA ARG A 6 18.97 -8.18 -20.62
C ARG A 6 17.59 -7.72 -20.15
N GLY A 7 16.65 -8.64 -19.93
CA GLY A 7 15.31 -8.32 -19.43
C GLY A 7 15.29 -7.92 -17.96
N MET A 8 16.19 -8.47 -17.14
CA MET A 8 16.29 -8.12 -15.72
C MET A 8 16.84 -6.72 -15.46
N GLY A 9 17.72 -6.18 -16.32
CA GLY A 9 18.35 -4.87 -16.11
C GLY A 9 17.32 -3.75 -15.83
N PRO A 10 16.38 -3.48 -16.75
CA PRO A 10 15.35 -2.45 -16.57
C PRO A 10 14.44 -2.71 -15.36
N MET A 11 14.13 -3.98 -15.08
CA MET A 11 13.31 -4.36 -13.93
C MET A 11 14.02 -4.10 -12.62
N ARG A 12 15.32 -4.40 -12.54
CA ARG A 12 16.16 -4.10 -11.37
C ARG A 12 16.25 -2.60 -11.15
N ASP A 13 16.45 -1.82 -12.20
CA ASP A 13 16.50 -0.35 -12.11
C ASP A 13 15.18 0.23 -11.60
N PHE A 14 14.04 -0.32 -12.04
CA PHE A 14 12.73 0.05 -11.50
C PHE A 14 12.63 -0.29 -10.00
N MET A 15 12.94 -1.53 -9.61
CA MET A 15 12.88 -1.95 -8.20
C MET A 15 13.78 -1.09 -7.31
N PHE A 16 14.98 -0.73 -7.77
CA PHE A 16 15.90 0.13 -7.02
C PHE A 16 15.39 1.56 -6.83
N ARG A 17 14.48 2.05 -7.67
CA ARG A 17 13.86 3.37 -7.49
C ARG A 17 12.77 3.36 -6.42
N GLN A 18 12.08 2.23 -6.25
CA GLN A 18 10.94 2.10 -5.35
C GLN A 18 11.31 1.55 -3.96
N VAL A 19 12.30 0.66 -3.90
CA VAL A 19 12.69 0.01 -2.65
C VAL A 19 13.47 0.96 -1.75
N ARG A 20 13.21 0.90 -0.45
CA ARG A 20 13.96 1.71 0.53
C ARG A 20 15.24 0.99 0.92
N ASP A 21 16.31 1.75 1.15
CA ASP A 21 17.63 1.20 1.54
C ASP A 21 17.56 0.32 2.79
N LYS A 22 16.68 0.66 3.74
CA LYS A 22 16.44 -0.14 4.95
C LYS A 22 15.89 -1.53 4.67
N ASP A 23 15.03 -1.65 3.65
CA ASP A 23 14.38 -2.91 3.29
C ASP A 23 15.38 -3.80 2.54
N ILE A 24 16.22 -3.21 1.66
CA ILE A 24 17.37 -3.93 1.08
C ILE A 24 18.30 -4.43 2.18
N ALA A 25 18.70 -3.55 3.10
CA ALA A 25 19.65 -3.87 4.16
C ALA A 25 19.17 -5.03 5.05
N LEU A 26 17.86 -5.13 5.29
CA LEU A 26 17.26 -6.26 5.99
C LEU A 26 17.54 -7.58 5.27
N PHE A 27 17.24 -7.66 3.97
CA PHE A 27 17.42 -8.90 3.20
C PHE A 27 18.89 -9.25 2.96
N VAL A 28 19.76 -8.24 2.77
CA VAL A 28 21.23 -8.43 2.72
C VAL A 28 21.73 -9.07 4.03
N LYS A 29 21.27 -8.55 5.18
CA LYS A 29 21.63 -9.09 6.51
C LYS A 29 21.10 -10.52 6.70
N LEU A 30 19.88 -10.80 6.28
CA LEU A 30 19.27 -12.14 6.36
C LEU A 30 19.97 -13.15 5.46
N ALA A 31 20.41 -12.73 4.27
CA ALA A 31 21.16 -13.56 3.33
C ALA A 31 22.61 -13.81 3.76
N LYS A 32 23.10 -13.13 4.82
CA LYS A 32 24.47 -13.24 5.35
C LYS A 32 25.55 -13.00 4.28
N ILE A 33 25.27 -12.13 3.31
CA ILE A 33 26.24 -11.74 2.29
C ILE A 33 27.09 -10.58 2.79
N GLU A 34 28.30 -10.44 2.25
CA GLU A 34 29.14 -9.27 2.51
C GLU A 34 28.42 -7.99 2.11
N LYS A 35 28.72 -6.90 2.82
CA LYS A 35 28.06 -5.61 2.58
C LYS A 35 28.34 -5.18 1.13
N PRO A 36 27.30 -5.09 0.28
CA PRO A 36 27.47 -4.70 -1.11
C PRO A 36 28.00 -3.26 -1.18
N LYS A 37 28.93 -3.00 -2.12
CA LYS A 37 29.52 -1.67 -2.32
C LYS A 37 28.75 -0.88 -3.37
N THR A 38 28.15 -1.60 -4.31
CA THR A 38 27.37 -1.04 -5.42
C THR A 38 25.99 -1.68 -5.50
N ARG A 39 25.08 -1.08 -6.27
CA ARG A 39 23.73 -1.62 -6.52
C ARG A 39 23.78 -2.94 -7.32
N GLU A 40 24.80 -3.12 -8.13
CA GLU A 40 25.00 -4.31 -8.95
C GLU A 40 25.36 -5.53 -8.10
N ASP A 41 26.06 -5.32 -6.99
CA ASP A 41 26.45 -6.37 -6.04
C ASP A 41 25.25 -6.97 -5.28
N ILE A 42 24.08 -6.33 -5.32
CA ILE A 42 22.86 -6.80 -4.64
C ILE A 42 22.20 -7.90 -5.48
N PRO A 43 22.15 -9.15 -4.98
CA PRO A 43 21.54 -10.24 -5.74
C PRO A 43 20.04 -10.04 -5.92
N SER A 44 19.49 -10.47 -7.06
CA SER A 44 18.05 -10.35 -7.35
C SER A 44 17.18 -11.06 -6.30
N TYR A 45 17.65 -12.16 -5.71
CA TYR A 45 16.94 -12.87 -4.65
C TYR A 45 16.87 -12.09 -3.32
N CYS A 46 17.67 -11.04 -3.14
CA CYS A 46 17.53 -10.09 -2.03
C CYS A 46 16.68 -8.88 -2.44
N LEU A 47 16.88 -8.37 -3.65
CA LEU A 47 16.20 -7.18 -4.17
C LEU A 47 14.69 -7.40 -4.34
N ILE A 48 14.29 -8.52 -4.95
CA ILE A 48 12.87 -8.81 -5.21
C ILE A 48 12.05 -8.85 -3.92
N PRO A 49 12.41 -9.63 -2.88
CA PRO A 49 11.63 -9.64 -1.65
C PRO A 49 11.72 -8.32 -0.87
N ALA A 50 12.85 -7.60 -0.95
CA ALA A 50 12.95 -6.25 -0.37
C ALA A 50 11.95 -5.28 -1.02
N PHE A 51 11.86 -5.31 -2.36
CA PHE A 51 10.88 -4.53 -3.12
C PHE A 51 9.46 -4.91 -2.72
N MET A 52 9.12 -6.20 -2.69
CA MET A 52 7.78 -6.65 -2.30
C MET A 52 7.37 -6.16 -0.90
N ILE A 53 8.26 -6.24 0.09
CA ILE A 53 7.96 -5.74 1.45
C ILE A 53 7.82 -4.21 1.47
N SER A 54 8.64 -3.50 0.69
CA SER A 54 8.53 -2.04 0.56
C SER A 54 7.16 -1.65 0.00
N GLU A 55 6.74 -2.28 -1.09
CA GLU A 55 5.45 -2.04 -1.74
C GLU A 55 4.27 -2.43 -0.85
N LEU A 56 4.33 -3.58 -0.16
CA LEU A 56 3.27 -3.99 0.76
C LEU A 56 3.07 -2.97 1.88
N LYS A 57 4.16 -2.38 2.38
CA LYS A 57 4.05 -1.33 3.40
C LYS A 57 3.40 -0.06 2.83
N ILE A 58 3.79 0.36 1.63
CA ILE A 58 3.19 1.53 0.95
C ILE A 58 1.69 1.28 0.69
N ALA A 59 1.34 0.11 0.17
CA ALA A 59 -0.05 -0.28 -0.08
C ALA A 59 -0.89 -0.30 1.20
N PHE A 60 -0.32 -0.78 2.32
CA PHE A 60 -1.01 -0.76 3.61
C PHE A 60 -1.21 0.67 4.13
N GLU A 61 -0.21 1.54 4.01
CA GLU A 61 -0.33 2.96 4.38
C GLU A 61 -1.43 3.66 3.54
N ILE A 62 -1.43 3.47 2.22
CA ILE A 62 -2.50 3.97 1.34
C ILE A 62 -3.87 3.43 1.77
N GLY A 63 -3.97 2.12 2.01
CA GLY A 63 -5.21 1.49 2.46
C GLY A 63 -5.75 2.07 3.77
N VAL A 64 -4.87 2.33 4.75
CA VAL A 64 -5.24 2.97 6.01
C VAL A 64 -5.77 4.38 5.78
N PHE A 65 -5.07 5.21 4.99
CA PHE A 65 -5.52 6.58 4.71
C PHE A 65 -6.88 6.62 4.00
N LEU A 66 -7.12 5.71 3.07
CA LEU A 66 -8.40 5.57 2.38
C LEU A 66 -9.52 5.09 3.32
N PHE A 67 -9.19 4.28 4.33
CA PHE A 67 -10.16 3.71 5.25
C PHE A 67 -10.59 4.70 6.36
N LEU A 68 -9.73 5.63 6.74
CA LEU A 68 -10.01 6.66 7.77
C LEU A 68 -11.35 7.41 7.60
N PRO A 69 -11.69 8.01 6.45
CA PRO A 69 -12.95 8.72 6.30
C PRO A 69 -14.17 7.80 6.50
N PHE A 70 -14.08 6.53 6.12
CA PHE A 70 -15.16 5.56 6.30
C PHE A 70 -15.33 5.14 7.76
N ILE A 71 -14.24 5.03 8.53
CA ILE A 71 -14.29 4.82 9.98
C ILE A 71 -15.03 5.99 10.65
N VAL A 72 -14.72 7.23 10.26
CA VAL A 72 -15.38 8.42 10.83
C VAL A 72 -16.88 8.37 10.57
N ILE A 73 -17.31 8.00 9.36
CA ILE A 73 -18.73 7.81 9.04
C ILE A 73 -19.36 6.74 9.95
N ASP A 74 -18.71 5.59 10.13
CA ASP A 74 -19.23 4.52 10.98
C ASP A 74 -19.41 4.97 12.42
N MET A 75 -18.43 5.68 12.98
CA MET A 75 -18.48 6.19 14.36
C MET A 75 -19.59 7.24 14.54
N ILE A 76 -19.76 8.15 13.57
CA ILE A 76 -20.82 9.17 13.61
C ILE A 76 -22.20 8.50 13.54
N ILE A 77 -22.40 7.55 12.63
CA ILE A 77 -23.70 6.89 12.47
C ILE A 77 -24.02 5.99 13.67
N ALA A 78 -23.04 5.27 14.20
CA ALA A 78 -23.22 4.47 15.40
C ALA A 78 -23.62 5.33 16.61
N SER A 79 -22.93 6.47 16.83
CA SER A 79 -23.27 7.38 17.94
C SER A 79 -24.66 8.02 17.77
N ALA A 80 -25.05 8.38 16.54
CA ALA A 80 -26.39 8.92 16.26
C ALA A 80 -27.50 7.88 16.48
N LEU A 81 -27.31 6.63 16.05
CA LEU A 81 -28.27 5.54 16.28
C LEU A 81 -28.43 5.22 17.77
N MET A 82 -27.32 5.19 18.51
CA MET A 82 -27.34 5.01 19.96
C MET A 82 -28.10 6.14 20.67
N ALA A 83 -27.92 7.39 20.23
CA ALA A 83 -28.66 8.53 20.78
C ALA A 83 -30.17 8.46 20.53
N MET A 84 -30.60 7.84 19.42
CA MET A 84 -32.02 7.59 19.13
C MET A 84 -32.61 6.36 19.84
N GLY A 85 -31.81 5.62 20.62
CA GLY A 85 -32.24 4.39 21.28
C GLY A 85 -32.38 3.18 20.35
N MET A 86 -31.90 3.26 19.11
CA MET A 86 -31.99 2.18 18.12
C MET A 86 -30.81 1.21 18.24
N ILE A 87 -30.78 0.44 19.33
CA ILE A 87 -29.70 -0.51 19.64
C ILE A 87 -29.74 -1.76 18.74
N MET A 88 -30.93 -2.13 18.25
CA MET A 88 -31.15 -3.37 17.51
C MET A 88 -30.81 -3.30 16.02
N LEU A 89 -30.62 -2.10 15.46
CA LEU A 89 -30.24 -1.93 14.06
C LEU A 89 -28.71 -1.90 13.94
N PRO A 90 -28.09 -2.80 13.14
CA PRO A 90 -26.66 -2.78 12.90
C PRO A 90 -26.25 -1.44 12.25
N PRO A 91 -25.39 -0.62 12.89
CA PRO A 91 -24.98 0.68 12.35
C PRO A 91 -24.36 0.61 10.94
N VAL A 92 -23.74 -0.52 10.62
CA VAL A 92 -23.10 -0.80 9.33
C VAL A 92 -24.09 -0.77 8.16
N MET A 93 -25.34 -1.23 8.36
CA MET A 93 -26.35 -1.20 7.29
C MET A 93 -26.75 0.23 6.95
N ILE A 94 -26.80 1.10 7.96
CA ILE A 94 -27.12 2.51 7.78
C ILE A 94 -25.91 3.26 7.23
N SER A 95 -24.69 2.92 7.63
CA SER A 95 -23.49 3.61 7.15
C SER A 95 -23.10 3.31 5.71
N LEU A 96 -23.39 2.10 5.22
CA LEU A 96 -23.06 1.68 3.85
C LEU A 96 -23.51 2.69 2.76
N PRO A 97 -24.78 3.12 2.66
CA PRO A 97 -25.18 4.08 1.65
C PRO A 97 -24.46 5.43 1.77
N PHE A 98 -24.18 5.92 2.99
CA PHE A 98 -23.43 7.16 3.19
C PHE A 98 -21.98 7.03 2.72
N LYS A 99 -21.34 5.88 2.95
CA LYS A 99 -19.98 5.61 2.43
C LYS A 99 -19.97 5.61 0.90
N LEU A 100 -20.96 4.97 0.27
CA LEU A 100 -21.06 4.93 -1.19
C LEU A 100 -21.29 6.32 -1.77
N ILE A 101 -22.17 7.12 -1.16
CA ILE A 101 -22.40 8.51 -1.55
C ILE A 101 -21.11 9.32 -1.42
N LEU A 102 -20.45 9.28 -0.27
CA LEU A 102 -19.18 9.99 -0.07
C LEU A 102 -18.17 9.60 -1.14
N PHE A 103 -17.99 8.30 -1.37
CA PHE A 103 -17.02 7.77 -2.32
C PHE A 103 -17.30 8.24 -3.75
N ILE A 104 -18.56 8.30 -4.17
CA ILE A 104 -18.94 8.83 -5.49
C ILE A 104 -18.76 10.36 -5.54
N LEU A 105 -19.15 11.08 -4.49
CA LEU A 105 -19.06 12.55 -4.42
C LEU A 105 -17.62 13.07 -4.52
N VAL A 106 -16.68 12.36 -3.93
CA VAL A 106 -15.25 12.71 -4.00
C VAL A 106 -14.54 12.15 -5.22
N ASP A 107 -15.27 11.49 -6.13
CA ASP A 107 -14.71 10.79 -7.27
C ASP A 107 -13.61 9.78 -6.87
N GLY A 108 -13.98 8.93 -5.92
CA GLY A 108 -13.05 8.06 -5.20
C GLY A 108 -12.25 7.12 -6.10
N TRP A 109 -12.81 6.65 -7.21
CA TRP A 109 -12.06 5.83 -8.17
C TRP A 109 -10.90 6.58 -8.80
N ASN A 110 -11.10 7.84 -9.20
CA ASN A 110 -10.03 8.66 -9.75
C ASN A 110 -8.98 9.00 -8.69
N LEU A 111 -9.38 9.30 -7.45
CA LEU A 111 -8.44 9.48 -6.35
C LEU A 111 -7.59 8.24 -6.08
N LEU A 112 -8.21 7.05 -6.04
CA LEU A 112 -7.51 5.78 -5.85
C LEU A 112 -6.47 5.54 -6.94
N VAL A 113 -6.88 5.63 -8.21
CA VAL A 113 -6.00 5.39 -9.35
C VAL A 113 -4.88 6.44 -9.39
N TYR A 114 -5.20 7.71 -9.13
CA TYR A 114 -4.21 8.77 -9.09
C TYR A 114 -3.13 8.54 -8.04
N GLU A 115 -3.51 8.24 -6.80
CA GLU A 115 -2.55 7.99 -5.72
C GLU A 115 -1.72 6.72 -5.96
N LEU A 116 -2.29 5.68 -6.55
CA LEU A 116 -1.55 4.48 -6.96
C LEU A 116 -0.53 4.78 -8.06
N VAL A 117 -0.90 5.52 -9.11
CA VAL A 117 0.04 5.89 -10.19
C VAL A 117 1.13 6.81 -9.65
N ARG A 118 0.77 7.73 -8.75
CA ARG A 118 1.71 8.64 -8.10
C ARG A 118 2.70 7.90 -7.19
N SER A 119 2.29 6.81 -6.53
CA SER A 119 3.18 6.07 -5.62
C SER A 119 4.35 5.40 -6.34
N PHE A 120 4.18 5.05 -7.62
CA PHE A 120 5.23 4.43 -8.45
C PHE A 120 6.13 5.44 -9.16
N ARG A 121 5.93 6.75 -8.97
CA ARG A 121 6.68 7.81 -9.66
C ARG A 121 7.74 8.42 -8.77
#